data_AF-A0A1A9VKH7-F1
#
_entry.id   AF-A0A1A9VKH7-F1
#
_cell.length_a   1.000
_cell.length_b   1.000
_cell.length_c   1.000
_cell.angle_alpha   90.00
_cell.angle_beta   90.00
_cell.angle_gamma   90.00
#
_symmetry.space_group_name_H-M   'P 1'
#
loop_
_entity.id
_entity.type
_entity.pdbx_description
1 polymer ?
#
loop_
_entity_poly.entity_id
_entity_poly.type
_entity_poly.pdbx_seq_one_letter_code
_entity_poly.pdbx_strand_id
1 'polypeptide(L)'
;MFNLQHGVNVIEVTSGARAVRTAKSSVIGVIGTAPDADEQKFPLSSPVLIAGSLKEAAKLGKRGTLPSAVNGIFSQVGATVVVIRVEEGEDSDEKLKEEETLSNVIGGVDEETGEYLGIQAFLSSESIVHVAPRILIAPQFTHQLPENAGNPVVSALIPIAKKLRAIIVADGPNTNDEEAIKWRKSVGSSRVYVVDPWVKVFTEGKEETLPSSPFVAGLIAKVDSEQGFWQSPSNKEINGIVGTSRAIDFTLGNISCRANYLNENEVTTIIHQNGYRLWGNRTCSNDPKWAFLPVRRTADLINDSLLRAHLWAVDRNITKTYIDEVIESVNSYLASLKAQGAIISGKCYATPELNTPANIASGKVYFDFEFTPPYPAEQITFRGYAGKIDEVTLPKLTIKTEEYRAGGMDIPISIDMGMEKLEAEFTFAEYDSELFRLFGLINGNSVALTLRGGMQGSGSNDIEGVIINLRGIFREFDFGSWKPAEKATLKCTVAAHYYKLTIGGNELIEIDAVNTIRKINGVDQMALLQAVLGI
;
A
#
# COMPACT_ATOMS: atom_id res chain seq x y z
N MET A 1 54.79 -0.73 -19.75
CA MET A 1 55.99 0.13 -19.80
C MET A 1 55.83 1.15 -18.68
N PHE A 2 56.45 0.91 -17.51
CA PHE A 2 56.34 1.81 -16.35
C PHE A 2 57.35 2.94 -16.52
N ASN A 3 56.88 4.12 -16.93
CA ASN A 3 57.69 5.33 -16.86
C ASN A 3 57.81 5.74 -15.39
N LEU A 4 59.02 5.58 -14.83
CA LEU A 4 59.42 6.21 -13.58
C LEU A 4 59.32 7.73 -13.73
N GLN A 5 58.46 8.36 -12.93
CA GLN A 5 58.30 9.81 -12.86
C GLN A 5 58.63 10.27 -11.43
N HIS A 6 59.43 11.33 -11.30
CA HIS A 6 59.79 11.96 -10.02
C HIS A 6 59.02 13.29 -9.92
N GLY A 7 57.97 13.36 -9.10
CA GLY A 7 57.10 14.55 -8.94
C GLY A 7 55.77 14.24 -8.22
N VAL A 8 54.98 15.28 -7.89
CA VAL A 8 53.62 15.15 -7.34
C VAL A 8 52.61 15.13 -8.50
N ASN A 9 51.89 14.03 -8.67
CA ASN A 9 50.79 13.89 -9.62
C ASN A 9 49.46 13.98 -8.87
N VAL A 10 48.52 14.78 -9.39
CA VAL A 10 47.11 14.69 -9.02
C VAL A 10 46.43 13.83 -10.06
N ILE A 11 46.03 12.63 -9.66
CA ILE A 11 45.16 11.77 -10.45
C ILE A 11 43.78 11.93 -9.85
N GLU A 12 42.82 12.46 -10.62
CA GLU A 12 41.42 12.46 -10.21
C GLU A 12 40.89 11.03 -10.27
N VAL A 13 40.94 10.38 -9.10
CA VAL A 13 40.35 9.07 -8.91
C VAL A 13 38.83 9.27 -8.85
N THR A 14 38.15 9.03 -9.97
CA THR A 14 36.68 9.06 -10.08
C THR A 14 36.03 7.71 -9.71
N SER A 15 36.73 6.86 -8.96
CA SER A 15 36.21 5.60 -8.42
C SER A 15 35.40 5.84 -7.16
N GLY A 16 34.24 5.20 -7.06
CA GLY A 16 33.35 5.35 -5.90
C GLY A 16 31.89 5.04 -6.25
N ALA A 17 31.13 4.60 -5.24
CA ALA A 17 29.71 4.33 -5.37
C ALA A 17 28.95 5.60 -5.80
N ARG A 18 28.16 5.48 -6.86
CA ARG A 18 27.33 6.58 -7.39
C ARG A 18 25.91 6.46 -6.85
N ALA A 19 25.29 7.60 -6.53
CA ALA A 19 23.91 7.61 -6.07
C ALA A 19 22.95 7.24 -7.21
N VAL A 20 22.12 6.22 -6.98
CA VAL A 20 20.99 5.88 -7.85
C VAL A 20 19.86 6.87 -7.60
N ARG A 21 19.31 7.45 -8.68
CA ARG A 21 18.09 8.25 -8.61
C ARG A 21 16.90 7.41 -9.00
N THR A 22 15.80 7.57 -8.29
CA THR A 22 14.54 6.91 -8.64
C THR A 22 14.02 7.43 -9.99
N ALA A 23 13.61 6.50 -10.85
CA ALA A 23 12.98 6.81 -12.12
C ALA A 23 11.66 7.59 -11.92
N LYS A 24 11.31 8.46 -12.87
CA LYS A 24 10.05 9.20 -12.83
C LYS A 24 8.87 8.22 -12.89
N SER A 25 8.03 8.22 -11.86
CA SER A 25 6.90 7.27 -11.73
C SER A 25 5.58 7.78 -12.31
N SER A 26 5.42 9.10 -12.41
CA SER A 26 4.16 9.81 -12.68
C SER A 26 3.94 10.20 -14.14
N VAL A 27 4.67 9.60 -15.08
CA VAL A 27 4.52 9.90 -16.52
C VAL A 27 3.38 9.07 -17.10
N ILE A 28 2.39 9.73 -17.66
CA ILE A 28 1.20 9.10 -18.25
C ILE A 28 1.35 9.09 -19.77
N GLY A 29 1.18 7.94 -20.40
CA GLY A 29 1.02 7.79 -21.84
C GLY A 29 -0.46 7.66 -22.17
N VAL A 30 -0.98 8.55 -23.01
CA VAL A 30 -2.36 8.54 -23.49
C VAL A 30 -2.38 8.39 -25.01
N ILE A 31 -3.24 7.50 -25.50
CA ILE A 31 -3.49 7.34 -26.93
C ILE A 31 -4.98 7.54 -27.23
N GLY A 32 -5.28 8.20 -28.34
CA GLY A 32 -6.64 8.43 -28.79
C GLY A 32 -6.76 9.37 -29.98
N THR A 33 -7.99 9.73 -30.33
CA THR A 33 -8.30 10.58 -31.48
C THR A 33 -8.37 12.04 -31.06
N ALA A 34 -7.95 12.93 -31.97
CA ALA A 34 -8.13 14.38 -31.84
C ALA A 34 -8.18 15.02 -33.24
N PRO A 35 -9.34 15.03 -33.92
CA PRO A 35 -9.44 15.55 -35.29
C PRO A 35 -9.07 17.03 -35.41
N ASP A 36 -9.41 17.84 -34.40
CA ASP A 36 -9.19 19.29 -34.39
C ASP A 36 -7.79 19.71 -33.89
N ALA A 37 -6.89 18.75 -33.67
CA ALA A 37 -5.57 19.04 -33.12
C ALA A 37 -4.65 19.70 -34.17
N ASP A 38 -3.86 20.66 -33.72
CA ASP A 38 -2.79 21.31 -34.51
C ASP A 38 -1.81 20.24 -35.01
N GLU A 39 -1.87 19.90 -36.31
CA GLU A 39 -1.08 18.82 -36.93
C GLU A 39 0.43 19.02 -36.80
N GLN A 40 0.90 20.27 -36.75
CA GLN A 40 2.32 20.54 -36.56
C GLN A 40 2.78 20.26 -35.14
N LYS A 41 1.90 20.50 -34.16
CA LYS A 41 2.21 20.23 -32.76
C LYS A 41 1.95 18.78 -32.37
N PHE A 42 0.89 18.19 -32.91
CA PHE A 42 0.44 16.82 -32.67
C PHE A 42 0.35 16.04 -33.98
N PRO A 43 1.51 15.67 -34.56
CA PRO A 43 1.55 14.79 -35.72
C PRO A 43 0.97 13.41 -35.36
N LEU A 44 0.41 12.75 -36.37
CA LEU A 44 -0.18 11.42 -36.22
C LEU A 44 0.90 10.40 -35.83
N SER A 45 0.53 9.47 -34.95
CA SER A 45 1.35 8.33 -34.49
C SER A 45 2.72 8.68 -33.89
N SER A 46 3.00 9.94 -33.60
CA SER A 46 4.27 10.38 -33.00
C SER A 46 4.06 10.87 -31.55
N PRO A 47 4.92 10.46 -30.60
CA PRO A 47 4.76 10.83 -29.20
C PRO A 47 5.10 12.32 -28.98
N VAL A 48 4.16 13.05 -28.38
CA VAL A 48 4.32 14.47 -28.04
C VAL A 48 4.20 14.67 -26.53
N LEU A 49 5.14 15.42 -25.96
CA LEU A 49 5.16 15.70 -24.52
C LEU A 49 4.32 16.93 -24.19
N ILE A 50 3.42 16.79 -23.22
CA ILE A 50 2.76 17.89 -22.52
C ILE A 50 3.25 17.91 -21.08
N ALA A 51 4.01 18.95 -20.71
CA ALA A 51 4.60 19.09 -19.39
C ALA A 51 3.64 19.81 -18.41
N GLY A 52 2.42 19.29 -18.25
CA GLY A 52 1.42 19.83 -17.32
C GLY A 52 0.80 21.18 -17.72
N SER A 53 1.06 21.68 -18.94
CA SER A 53 0.58 22.97 -19.41
C SER A 53 -0.79 22.90 -20.08
N LEU A 54 -1.80 23.55 -19.50
CA LEU A 54 -3.14 23.67 -20.10
C LEU A 54 -3.12 24.38 -21.45
N LYS A 55 -2.19 25.32 -21.67
CA LYS A 55 -2.05 26.03 -22.95
C LYS A 55 -1.60 25.10 -24.07
N GLU A 56 -0.79 24.09 -23.74
CA GLU A 56 -0.33 23.11 -24.72
C GLU A 56 -1.42 22.08 -25.02
N ALA A 57 -2.15 21.64 -24.00
CA ALA A 57 -3.30 20.76 -24.15
C ALA A 57 -4.43 21.40 -24.98
N ALA A 58 -4.63 22.71 -24.88
CA ALA A 58 -5.65 23.43 -25.67
C ALA A 58 -5.48 23.27 -27.19
N LYS A 59 -4.26 22.97 -27.66
CA LYS A 59 -3.97 22.72 -29.08
C LYS A 59 -4.41 21.34 -29.57
N LEU A 60 -4.94 20.47 -28.70
CA LEU A 60 -5.60 19.22 -29.08
C LEU A 60 -7.01 19.45 -29.65
N GLY A 61 -7.55 20.67 -29.51
CA GLY A 61 -8.90 21.00 -29.96
C GLY A 61 -9.98 20.54 -28.97
N LYS A 62 -11.22 20.37 -29.47
CA LYS A 62 -12.39 20.02 -28.64
C LYS A 62 -12.98 18.64 -28.95
N ARG A 63 -12.86 18.17 -30.19
CA ARG A 63 -13.36 16.86 -30.61
C ARG A 63 -12.36 15.72 -30.35
N GLY A 64 -12.87 14.50 -30.28
CA GLY A 64 -12.11 13.28 -30.08
C GLY A 64 -11.97 12.90 -28.61
N THR A 65 -11.13 11.90 -28.33
CA THR A 65 -10.98 11.32 -26.99
C THR A 65 -9.84 11.94 -26.18
N LEU A 66 -8.82 12.51 -26.85
CA LEU A 66 -7.65 13.08 -26.16
C LEU A 66 -7.93 14.37 -25.36
N PRO A 67 -8.71 15.35 -25.86
CA PRO A 67 -8.92 16.60 -25.11
C PRO A 67 -9.57 16.36 -23.74
N SER A 68 -10.61 15.54 -23.69
CA SER A 68 -11.31 15.19 -22.45
C SER A 68 -10.43 14.35 -21.52
N ALA A 69 -9.63 13.42 -22.07
CA ALA A 69 -8.69 12.63 -21.29
C ALA A 69 -7.60 13.47 -20.61
N VAL A 70 -6.96 14.39 -21.35
CA VAL A 70 -5.91 15.25 -20.80
C VAL A 70 -6.48 16.19 -19.73
N ASN A 71 -7.69 16.73 -19.95
CA ASN A 71 -8.38 17.52 -18.93
C ASN A 71 -8.71 16.68 -17.68
N GLY A 72 -9.14 15.43 -17.86
CA GLY A 72 -9.39 14.50 -16.75
C GLY A 72 -8.13 14.23 -15.91
N ILE A 73 -6.97 14.04 -16.55
CA ILE A 73 -5.68 13.90 -15.86
C ILE A 73 -5.35 15.19 -15.08
N PHE A 74 -5.43 16.35 -15.73
CA PHE A 74 -5.06 17.63 -15.16
C PHE A 74 -6.00 18.14 -14.06
N SER A 75 -7.22 17.60 -13.98
CA SER A 75 -8.10 17.82 -12.83
C SER A 75 -7.53 17.26 -11.52
N GLN A 76 -6.65 16.26 -11.59
CA GLN A 76 -5.99 15.68 -10.41
C GLN A 76 -4.67 16.38 -10.13
N VAL A 77 -3.79 16.45 -11.14
CA VAL A 77 -2.44 17.00 -11.02
C VAL A 77 -1.91 17.40 -12.40
N GLY A 78 -1.07 18.44 -12.47
CA GLY A 78 -0.32 18.82 -13.67
C GLY A 78 0.80 17.81 -14.01
N ALA A 79 0.43 16.57 -14.32
CA ALA A 79 1.36 15.50 -14.65
C ALA A 79 2.07 15.73 -15.99
N THR A 80 3.18 15.03 -16.19
CA THR A 80 3.79 14.91 -17.52
C THR A 80 3.04 13.87 -18.33
N VAL A 81 2.50 14.27 -19.48
CA VAL A 81 1.68 13.41 -20.34
C VAL A 81 2.35 13.26 -21.70
N VAL A 82 2.56 12.02 -22.15
CA VAL A 82 2.96 11.69 -23.51
C VAL A 82 1.69 11.37 -24.28
N VAL A 83 1.38 12.19 -25.28
CA VAL A 83 0.19 12.07 -26.12
C VAL A 83 0.57 11.42 -27.44
N ILE A 84 -0.17 10.39 -27.84
CA ILE A 84 -0.12 9.81 -29.18
C ILE A 84 -1.49 10.04 -29.81
N ARG A 85 -1.51 10.84 -30.89
CA ARG A 85 -2.72 11.10 -31.68
C ARG A 85 -2.83 10.04 -32.77
N VAL A 86 -4.00 9.44 -32.90
CA VAL A 86 -4.35 8.57 -34.03
C VAL A 86 -5.49 9.16 -34.84
N GLU A 87 -5.58 8.73 -36.09
CA GLU A 87 -6.64 9.10 -37.02
C GLU A 87 -7.95 8.40 -36.68
N GLU A 88 -9.05 9.12 -36.81
CA GLU A 88 -10.41 8.58 -36.67
C GLU A 88 -10.81 7.95 -38.02
N GLY A 89 -11.49 6.80 -38.01
CA GLY A 89 -11.99 6.18 -39.24
C GLY A 89 -12.90 7.13 -40.02
N GLU A 90 -12.98 6.96 -41.34
CA GLU A 90 -13.73 7.86 -42.23
C GLU A 90 -14.99 7.21 -42.84
N ASP A 91 -15.34 5.99 -42.43
CA ASP A 91 -16.52 5.29 -42.98
C ASP A 91 -17.86 5.95 -42.59
N SER A 92 -18.82 5.82 -43.49
CA SER A 92 -20.23 6.19 -43.33
C SER A 92 -21.00 5.29 -42.36
N ASP A 93 -20.57 4.04 -42.17
CA ASP A 93 -21.11 3.13 -41.15
C ASP A 93 -20.37 3.34 -39.81
N GLU A 94 -21.11 3.70 -38.76
CA GLU A 94 -20.54 3.96 -37.43
C GLU A 94 -19.75 2.76 -36.88
N LYS A 95 -20.14 1.51 -37.20
CA LYS A 95 -19.42 0.32 -36.71
C LYS A 95 -18.09 0.14 -37.42
N LEU A 96 -18.07 0.26 -38.75
CA LEU A 96 -16.84 0.15 -39.53
C LEU A 96 -15.88 1.27 -39.17
N LYS A 97 -16.40 2.48 -38.96
CA LYS A 97 -15.64 3.62 -38.46
C LYS A 97 -14.98 3.34 -37.10
N GLU A 98 -15.70 2.73 -36.16
CA GLU A 98 -15.13 2.33 -34.87
C GLU A 98 -14.06 1.24 -35.03
N GLU A 99 -14.28 0.25 -35.89
CA GLU A 99 -13.31 -0.82 -36.17
C GLU A 99 -12.03 -0.29 -36.82
N GLU A 100 -12.13 0.62 -37.79
CA GLU A 100 -10.99 1.33 -38.39
C GLU A 100 -10.23 2.14 -37.33
N THR A 101 -10.96 2.88 -36.49
CA THR A 101 -10.36 3.67 -35.40
C THR A 101 -9.62 2.75 -34.41
N LEU A 102 -10.19 1.60 -34.05
CA LEU A 102 -9.54 0.61 -33.18
C LEU A 102 -8.27 0.04 -33.84
N SER A 103 -8.32 -0.23 -35.14
CA SER A 103 -7.14 -0.65 -35.91
C SER A 103 -6.03 0.40 -35.84
N ASN A 104 -6.37 1.68 -36.05
CA ASN A 104 -5.42 2.79 -35.95
C ASN A 104 -4.85 2.96 -34.52
N VAL A 105 -5.66 2.74 -33.48
CA VAL A 105 -5.20 2.77 -32.08
C VAL A 105 -4.21 1.63 -31.81
N ILE A 106 -4.50 0.40 -32.25
CA ILE A 106 -3.58 -0.73 -32.10
C ILE A 106 -2.29 -0.45 -32.86
N GLY A 107 -2.43 0.05 -34.08
CA GLY A 107 -1.34 0.41 -34.97
C GLY A 107 -0.45 -0.79 -35.31
N GLY A 108 0.82 -0.52 -35.52
CA GLY A 108 1.78 -1.49 -36.03
C GLY A 108 3.11 -0.83 -36.32
N VAL A 109 3.75 -1.29 -37.38
CA VAL A 109 4.93 -0.63 -37.97
C VAL A 109 4.54 -0.28 -39.39
N ASP A 110 4.78 0.97 -39.76
CA ASP A 110 4.59 1.43 -41.12
C ASP A 110 5.61 0.73 -42.06
N GLU A 111 5.13 0.12 -43.14
CA GLU A 111 6.00 -0.69 -44.03
C GLU A 111 6.98 0.16 -44.85
N GLU A 112 6.66 1.43 -45.11
CA GLU A 112 7.47 2.32 -45.97
C GLU A 112 8.47 3.15 -45.15
N THR A 113 8.01 3.72 -44.05
CA THR A 113 8.81 4.60 -43.18
C THR A 113 9.52 3.85 -42.05
N GLY A 114 9.03 2.66 -41.70
CA GLY A 114 9.51 1.89 -40.54
C GLY A 114 9.15 2.52 -39.20
N GLU A 115 8.30 3.55 -39.18
CA GLU A 115 7.87 4.22 -37.96
C GLU A 115 6.86 3.39 -37.17
N TYR A 116 6.86 3.54 -35.85
CA TYR A 116 5.87 2.90 -34.99
C TYR A 116 4.55 3.63 -35.06
N LEU A 117 3.46 2.89 -35.27
CA LEU A 117 2.10 3.42 -35.33
C LEU A 117 1.30 3.05 -34.09
N GLY A 118 0.34 3.92 -33.71
CA GLY A 118 -0.60 3.67 -32.62
C GLY A 118 0.08 3.34 -31.29
N ILE A 119 -0.34 2.25 -30.64
CA ILE A 119 0.21 1.81 -29.34
C ILE A 119 1.72 1.54 -29.39
N GLN A 120 2.27 1.11 -30.53
CA GLN A 120 3.70 0.83 -30.65
C GLN A 120 4.56 2.09 -30.47
N ALA A 121 4.02 3.28 -30.79
CA ALA A 121 4.72 4.54 -30.64
C ALA A 121 5.04 4.91 -29.17
N PHE A 122 4.43 4.23 -28.18
CA PHE A 122 4.89 4.36 -26.79
C PHE A 122 6.35 3.88 -26.59
N LEU A 123 6.84 2.97 -27.43
CA LEU A 123 8.23 2.49 -27.35
C LEU A 123 9.25 3.55 -27.80
N SER A 124 8.89 4.42 -28.74
CA SER A 124 9.77 5.50 -29.21
C SER A 124 9.75 6.75 -28.32
N SER A 125 8.87 6.81 -27.33
CA SER A 125 8.70 7.97 -26.44
C SER A 125 10.01 8.36 -25.73
N GLU A 126 10.79 7.40 -25.24
CA GLU A 126 12.07 7.73 -24.58
C GLU A 126 13.13 8.28 -25.55
N SER A 127 13.11 7.86 -26.82
CA SER A 127 14.03 8.37 -27.83
C SER A 127 13.67 9.79 -28.27
N ILE A 128 12.37 10.02 -28.54
CA ILE A 128 11.87 11.26 -29.16
C ILE A 128 11.67 12.35 -28.11
N VAL A 129 10.97 12.04 -27.02
CA VAL A 129 10.61 13.03 -25.98
C VAL A 129 11.42 12.88 -24.69
N HIS A 130 12.41 11.98 -24.65
CA HIS A 130 13.32 11.75 -23.51
C HIS A 130 12.61 11.31 -22.22
N VAL A 131 11.37 10.83 -22.32
CA VAL A 131 10.58 10.38 -21.18
C VAL A 131 9.80 9.11 -21.55
N ALA A 132 9.96 8.06 -20.74
CA ALA A 132 9.20 6.82 -20.88
C ALA A 132 7.92 6.86 -20.01
N PRO A 133 6.73 6.60 -20.59
CA PRO A 133 5.49 6.54 -19.83
C PRO A 133 5.43 5.29 -18.93
N ARG A 134 4.91 5.46 -17.71
CA ARG A 134 4.76 4.38 -16.71
C ARG A 134 3.32 4.03 -16.38
N ILE A 135 2.39 4.86 -16.83
CA ILE A 135 0.95 4.64 -16.75
C ILE A 135 0.42 4.78 -18.16
N LEU A 136 -0.19 3.74 -18.73
CA LEU A 136 -0.74 3.74 -20.08
C LEU A 136 -2.26 3.74 -20.00
N ILE A 137 -2.89 4.60 -20.79
CA ILE A 137 -4.35 4.67 -20.93
C ILE A 137 -4.74 4.78 -22.40
N ALA A 138 -5.84 4.13 -22.76
CA ALA A 138 -6.51 4.27 -24.06
C ALA A 138 -8.01 4.50 -23.79
N PRO A 139 -8.39 5.74 -23.42
CA PRO A 139 -9.74 6.07 -23.01
C PRO A 139 -10.75 5.77 -24.12
N GLN A 140 -11.93 5.25 -23.77
CA GLN A 140 -12.96 4.76 -24.70
C GLN A 140 -12.59 3.54 -25.56
N PHE A 141 -11.34 3.06 -25.58
CA PHE A 141 -10.96 1.92 -26.43
C PHE A 141 -10.75 0.61 -25.64
N THR A 142 -10.74 0.68 -24.31
CA THR A 142 -10.47 -0.47 -23.44
C THR A 142 -11.73 -1.19 -22.92
N HIS A 143 -12.91 -0.57 -23.05
CA HIS A 143 -14.16 -1.04 -22.45
C HIS A 143 -14.85 -2.18 -23.22
N GLN A 144 -14.61 -2.28 -24.52
CA GLN A 144 -15.31 -3.21 -25.41
C GLN A 144 -14.84 -4.65 -25.21
N LEU A 145 -15.79 -5.60 -25.28
CA LEU A 145 -15.55 -7.03 -25.32
C LEU A 145 -16.22 -7.61 -26.57
N PRO A 146 -15.45 -8.00 -27.60
CA PRO A 146 -16.00 -8.76 -28.71
C PRO A 146 -16.54 -10.12 -28.23
N GLU A 147 -17.54 -10.68 -28.93
CA GLU A 147 -18.10 -11.98 -28.57
C GLU A 147 -17.00 -13.06 -28.53
N ASN A 148 -16.81 -13.68 -27.36
CA ASN A 148 -15.82 -14.72 -27.08
C ASN A 148 -14.33 -14.34 -27.26
N ALA A 149 -13.98 -13.06 -27.26
CA ALA A 149 -12.59 -12.60 -27.29
C ALA A 149 -12.29 -11.56 -26.21
N GLY A 150 -11.00 -11.39 -25.88
CA GLY A 150 -10.55 -10.28 -25.04
C GLY A 150 -10.52 -8.96 -25.82
N ASN A 151 -10.45 -7.84 -25.10
CA ASN A 151 -10.30 -6.53 -25.75
C ASN A 151 -8.97 -6.47 -26.55
N PRO A 152 -9.01 -6.11 -27.84
CA PRO A 152 -7.82 -6.13 -28.70
C PRO A 152 -6.80 -5.04 -28.32
N VAL A 153 -7.25 -3.87 -27.88
CA VAL A 153 -6.40 -2.74 -27.45
C VAL A 153 -5.65 -3.09 -26.16
N VAL A 154 -6.34 -3.67 -25.16
CA VAL A 154 -5.69 -4.15 -23.92
C VAL A 154 -4.68 -5.25 -24.23
N SER A 155 -5.03 -6.18 -25.14
CA SER A 155 -4.14 -7.26 -25.55
C SER A 155 -2.87 -6.74 -26.23
N ALA A 156 -2.98 -5.69 -27.05
CA ALA A 156 -1.84 -5.01 -27.66
C ALA A 156 -1.03 -4.17 -26.66
N LEU A 157 -1.67 -3.56 -25.65
CA LEU A 157 -1.00 -2.79 -24.61
C LEU A 157 -0.15 -3.66 -23.67
N ILE A 158 -0.58 -4.89 -23.34
CA ILE A 158 0.13 -5.78 -22.40
C ILE A 158 1.62 -5.99 -22.76
N PRO A 159 2.01 -6.39 -23.99
CA PRO A 159 3.41 -6.57 -24.34
C PRO A 159 4.20 -5.26 -24.28
N ILE A 160 3.59 -4.13 -24.62
CA ILE A 160 4.23 -2.81 -24.53
C ILE A 160 4.44 -2.40 -23.08
N ALA A 161 3.44 -2.58 -22.23
CA ALA A 161 3.54 -2.35 -20.80
C ALA A 161 4.62 -3.26 -20.16
N LYS A 162 4.83 -4.49 -20.65
CA LYS A 162 5.94 -5.35 -20.22
C LYS A 162 7.31 -4.78 -20.59
N LYS A 163 7.48 -4.30 -21.83
CA LYS A 163 8.74 -3.68 -22.30
C LYS A 163 9.05 -2.38 -21.56
N LEU A 164 8.05 -1.51 -21.40
CA LEU A 164 8.17 -0.22 -20.72
C LEU A 164 8.11 -0.31 -19.19
N ARG A 165 7.83 -1.49 -18.62
CA ARG A 165 7.52 -1.67 -17.19
C ARG A 165 6.43 -0.71 -16.70
N ALA A 166 5.42 -0.49 -17.53
CA ALA A 166 4.28 0.36 -17.23
C ALA A 166 3.10 -0.45 -16.67
N ILE A 167 2.14 0.25 -16.07
CA ILE A 167 0.80 -0.25 -15.76
C ILE A 167 -0.19 0.27 -16.80
N ILE A 168 -1.27 -0.46 -17.03
CA ILE A 168 -2.38 -0.07 -17.90
C ILE A 168 -3.58 0.18 -17.00
N VAL A 169 -4.16 1.39 -17.08
CA VAL A 169 -5.46 1.66 -16.45
C VAL A 169 -6.52 1.51 -17.54
N ALA A 170 -7.35 0.48 -17.40
CA ALA A 170 -8.38 0.12 -18.35
C ALA A 170 -9.76 0.48 -17.80
N ASP A 171 -10.64 0.91 -18.70
CA ASP A 171 -12.03 1.19 -18.40
C ASP A 171 -12.87 -0.09 -18.50
N GLY A 172 -13.75 -0.31 -17.54
CA GLY A 172 -14.78 -1.32 -17.62
C GLY A 172 -15.88 -0.97 -18.64
N PRO A 173 -16.76 -1.92 -18.98
CA PRO A 173 -17.81 -1.77 -19.98
C PRO A 173 -18.90 -0.76 -19.60
N ASN A 174 -19.00 -0.35 -18.32
CA ASN A 174 -19.99 0.62 -17.84
C ASN A 174 -21.46 0.18 -18.03
N THR A 175 -21.72 -1.10 -18.28
CA THR A 175 -23.05 -1.67 -18.51
C THR A 175 -23.65 -2.21 -17.21
N ASN A 176 -23.17 -3.36 -16.74
CA ASN A 176 -23.63 -4.02 -15.52
C ASN A 176 -22.47 -4.72 -14.79
N ASP A 177 -22.74 -5.19 -13.56
CA ASP A 177 -21.71 -5.82 -12.71
C ASP A 177 -21.17 -7.13 -13.33
N GLU A 178 -22.03 -7.93 -13.97
CA GLU A 178 -21.65 -9.22 -14.55
C GLU A 178 -20.71 -9.06 -15.75
N GLU A 179 -20.98 -8.09 -16.62
CA GLU A 179 -20.14 -7.76 -17.77
C GLU A 179 -18.81 -7.15 -17.32
N ALA A 180 -18.79 -6.35 -16.24
CA ALA A 180 -17.54 -5.87 -15.65
C ALA A 180 -16.67 -7.03 -15.12
N ILE A 181 -17.29 -8.01 -14.44
CA ILE A 181 -16.61 -9.22 -13.95
C ILE A 181 -16.13 -10.09 -15.12
N LYS A 182 -16.94 -10.22 -16.18
CA LYS A 182 -16.57 -10.94 -17.41
C LYS A 182 -15.38 -10.27 -18.11
N TRP A 183 -15.37 -8.94 -18.17
CA TRP A 183 -14.24 -8.16 -18.66
C TRP A 183 -12.98 -8.45 -17.85
N ARG A 184 -13.06 -8.43 -16.52
CA ARG A 184 -11.90 -8.79 -15.69
C ARG A 184 -11.43 -10.21 -15.99
N LYS A 185 -12.34 -11.18 -16.10
CA LYS A 185 -11.98 -12.58 -16.38
C LYS A 185 -11.31 -12.79 -17.74
N SER A 186 -11.49 -11.89 -18.71
CA SER A 186 -10.82 -12.01 -20.01
C SER A 186 -9.34 -11.64 -19.98
N VAL A 187 -8.83 -11.05 -18.89
CA VAL A 187 -7.44 -10.54 -18.81
C VAL A 187 -6.68 -11.17 -17.64
N GLY A 188 -5.53 -11.79 -17.90
CA GLY A 188 -4.67 -12.39 -16.86
C GLY A 188 -3.28 -11.76 -16.79
N SER A 189 -3.19 -10.48 -16.43
CA SER A 189 -1.93 -9.72 -16.39
C SER A 189 -1.86 -8.81 -15.16
N SER A 190 -0.76 -8.91 -14.40
CA SER A 190 -0.49 -8.04 -13.25
C SER A 190 -0.23 -6.57 -13.61
N ARG A 191 -0.16 -6.25 -14.89
CA ARG A 191 0.03 -4.89 -15.40
C ARG A 191 -1.29 -4.18 -15.71
N VAL A 192 -2.42 -4.87 -15.69
CA VAL A 192 -3.72 -4.28 -16.00
C VAL A 192 -4.47 -3.99 -14.70
N TYR A 193 -5.01 -2.79 -14.62
CA TYR A 193 -5.83 -2.29 -13.52
C TYR A 193 -7.14 -1.79 -14.10
N VAL A 194 -8.24 -2.50 -13.80
CA VAL A 194 -9.56 -2.19 -14.36
C VAL A 194 -10.38 -1.38 -13.38
N VAL A 195 -11.07 -0.37 -13.92
CA VAL A 195 -11.96 0.52 -13.18
C VAL A 195 -13.35 0.53 -13.81
N ASP A 196 -14.37 0.18 -13.05
CA ASP A 196 -15.79 0.30 -13.40
C ASP A 196 -16.56 0.92 -12.22
N PRO A 197 -17.42 1.93 -12.42
CA PRO A 197 -17.97 2.42 -13.68
C PRO A 197 -17.26 3.69 -14.22
N TRP A 198 -17.76 4.20 -15.35
CA TRP A 198 -17.36 5.51 -15.89
C TRP A 198 -17.81 6.66 -14.98
N VAL A 199 -17.26 7.86 -15.21
CA VAL A 199 -17.51 9.05 -14.39
C VAL A 199 -18.38 10.05 -15.13
N LYS A 200 -19.15 10.83 -14.39
CA LYS A 200 -19.90 11.99 -14.89
C LYS A 200 -19.13 13.25 -14.58
N VAL A 201 -19.03 14.13 -15.56
CA VAL A 201 -18.30 15.39 -15.48
C VAL A 201 -19.21 16.51 -15.98
N PHE A 202 -19.10 17.69 -15.37
CA PHE A 202 -19.84 18.85 -15.82
C PHE A 202 -18.95 19.72 -16.71
N THR A 203 -19.23 19.71 -18.01
CA THR A 203 -18.45 20.43 -19.03
C THR A 203 -19.40 21.29 -19.86
N GLU A 204 -19.02 22.56 -20.10
CA GLU A 204 -19.80 23.50 -20.95
C GLU A 204 -21.30 23.59 -20.60
N GLY A 205 -21.65 23.47 -19.32
CA GLY A 205 -23.04 23.59 -18.85
C GLY A 205 -23.87 22.30 -18.94
N LYS A 206 -23.27 21.17 -19.31
CA LYS A 206 -23.94 19.86 -19.40
C LYS A 206 -23.19 18.77 -18.63
N GLU A 207 -23.93 17.79 -18.14
CA GLU A 207 -23.34 16.55 -17.62
C GLU A 207 -23.03 15.60 -18.77
N GLU A 208 -21.77 15.17 -18.85
CA GLU A 208 -21.27 14.21 -19.83
C GLU A 208 -20.66 13.00 -19.10
N THR A 209 -20.85 11.81 -19.67
CA THR A 209 -20.26 10.57 -19.14
C THR A 209 -18.94 10.29 -19.87
N LEU A 210 -17.84 10.26 -19.11
CA LEU A 210 -16.50 10.05 -19.62
C LEU A 210 -15.85 8.80 -19.00
N PRO A 211 -14.91 8.15 -19.70
CA PRO A 211 -14.16 7.04 -19.13
C PRO A 211 -13.41 7.44 -17.85
N SER A 212 -13.25 6.47 -16.96
CA SER A 212 -12.63 6.67 -15.65
C SER A 212 -11.09 6.69 -15.69
N SER A 213 -10.49 6.05 -16.70
CA SER A 213 -9.06 5.83 -16.82
C SER A 213 -8.20 7.11 -16.78
N PRO A 214 -8.59 8.26 -17.38
CA PRO A 214 -7.78 9.47 -17.29
C PRO A 214 -7.76 10.07 -15.88
N PHE A 215 -8.90 10.05 -15.18
CA PHE A 215 -9.02 10.53 -13.81
C PHE A 215 -8.22 9.66 -12.85
N VAL A 216 -8.29 8.34 -13.03
CA VAL A 216 -7.53 7.39 -12.19
C VAL A 216 -6.03 7.45 -12.48
N ALA A 217 -5.62 7.58 -13.74
CA ALA A 217 -4.21 7.78 -14.08
C ALA A 217 -3.65 9.08 -13.48
N GLY A 218 -4.42 10.18 -13.56
CA GLY A 218 -4.09 11.43 -12.89
C GLY A 218 -4.00 11.29 -11.37
N LEU A 219 -4.91 10.52 -10.76
CA LEU A 219 -4.91 10.27 -9.32
C LEU A 219 -3.67 9.47 -8.90
N ILE A 220 -3.29 8.45 -9.66
CA ILE A 220 -2.06 7.68 -9.43
C ILE A 220 -0.84 8.61 -9.49
N ALA A 221 -0.76 9.48 -10.52
CA ALA A 221 0.32 10.45 -10.64
C ALA A 221 0.35 11.46 -9.49
N LYS A 222 -0.81 11.85 -8.95
CA LYS A 222 -0.93 12.72 -7.77
C LYS A 222 -0.39 12.02 -6.51
N VAL A 223 -0.84 10.79 -6.25
CA VAL A 223 -0.39 10.00 -5.09
C VAL A 223 1.12 9.77 -5.14
N ASP A 224 1.67 9.48 -6.31
CA ASP A 224 3.11 9.34 -6.50
C ASP A 224 3.89 10.59 -6.09
N SER A 225 3.39 11.76 -6.46
CA SER A 225 4.04 13.04 -6.17
C SER A 225 3.92 13.45 -4.70
N GLU A 226 2.80 13.13 -4.06
CA GLU A 226 2.50 13.58 -2.68
C GLU A 226 2.97 12.58 -1.61
N GLN A 227 2.83 11.28 -1.86
CA GLN A 227 3.04 10.23 -0.86
C GLN A 227 4.01 9.13 -1.32
N GLY A 228 4.34 9.08 -2.61
CA GLY A 228 5.27 8.11 -3.19
C GLY A 228 4.58 6.96 -3.93
N PHE A 229 5.32 6.36 -4.87
CA PHE A 229 4.80 5.35 -5.79
C PHE A 229 4.41 4.00 -5.16
N TRP A 230 4.87 3.76 -3.92
CA TRP A 230 4.56 2.56 -3.14
C TRP A 230 3.21 2.65 -2.44
N GLN A 231 2.55 3.81 -2.48
CA GLN A 231 1.25 4.02 -1.86
C GLN A 231 0.12 3.58 -2.79
N SER A 232 -0.93 3.04 -2.18
CA SER A 232 -2.14 2.64 -2.89
C SER A 232 -2.94 3.88 -3.33
N PRO A 233 -3.44 3.95 -4.57
CA PRO A 233 -4.37 5.00 -4.99
C PRO A 233 -5.79 4.81 -4.43
N SER A 234 -6.08 3.65 -3.83
CA SER A 234 -7.38 3.38 -3.18
C SER A 234 -7.61 4.29 -1.96
N ASN A 235 -8.87 4.61 -1.68
CA ASN A 235 -9.35 5.53 -0.65
C ASN A 235 -8.88 6.99 -0.81
N LYS A 236 -8.42 7.38 -2.01
CA LYS A 236 -8.06 8.76 -2.34
C LYS A 236 -9.18 9.43 -3.12
N GLU A 237 -9.36 10.73 -2.90
CA GLU A 237 -10.40 11.53 -3.54
C GLU A 237 -10.07 11.78 -5.02
N ILE A 238 -11.09 11.64 -5.86
CA ILE A 238 -11.03 11.96 -7.29
C ILE A 238 -11.63 13.34 -7.49
N ASN A 239 -10.82 14.27 -7.98
CA ASN A 239 -11.24 15.63 -8.30
C ASN A 239 -11.97 15.70 -9.66
N GLY A 240 -12.70 16.78 -9.91
CA GLY A 240 -13.23 17.06 -11.26
C GLY A 240 -14.37 16.16 -11.75
N ILE A 241 -14.94 15.31 -10.88
CA ILE A 241 -16.11 14.48 -11.20
C ILE A 241 -17.32 14.92 -10.37
N VAL A 242 -18.50 14.84 -10.96
CA VAL A 242 -19.78 15.16 -10.31
C VAL A 242 -20.58 13.92 -9.95
N GLY A 243 -20.20 12.77 -10.50
CA GLY A 243 -20.93 11.52 -10.36
C GLY A 243 -20.20 10.32 -10.91
N THR A 244 -20.71 9.14 -10.60
CA THR A 244 -20.44 7.93 -11.37
C THR A 244 -21.60 7.72 -12.35
N SER A 245 -21.32 7.12 -13.51
CA SER A 245 -22.34 6.73 -14.50
C SER A 245 -23.37 5.78 -13.88
N ARG A 246 -22.86 4.81 -13.13
CA ARG A 246 -23.63 3.82 -12.38
C ARG A 246 -23.44 4.02 -10.88
N ALA A 247 -24.53 3.99 -10.12
CA ALA A 247 -24.42 4.09 -8.67
C ALA A 247 -23.86 2.77 -8.09
N ILE A 248 -22.72 2.87 -7.43
CA ILE A 248 -22.12 1.77 -6.66
C ILE A 248 -22.47 1.99 -5.20
N ASP A 249 -23.25 1.09 -4.61
CA ASP A 249 -23.55 1.12 -3.20
C ASP A 249 -22.31 0.73 -2.37
N PHE A 250 -22.06 1.54 -1.36
CA PHE A 250 -21.07 1.30 -0.34
C PHE A 250 -21.62 1.83 0.98
N THR A 251 -21.73 0.94 1.97
CA THR A 251 -22.15 1.30 3.32
C THR A 251 -21.18 0.68 4.32
N LEU A 252 -20.75 1.47 5.31
CA LEU A 252 -19.78 1.01 6.30
C LEU A 252 -20.34 -0.17 7.10
N GLY A 253 -19.55 -1.25 7.17
CA GLY A 253 -19.89 -2.46 7.93
C GLY A 253 -20.79 -3.47 7.20
N ASN A 254 -21.32 -3.13 6.03
CA ASN A 254 -22.11 -4.06 5.23
C ASN A 254 -21.19 -4.82 4.25
N ILE A 255 -21.11 -6.13 4.44
CA ILE A 255 -20.27 -7.02 3.62
C ILE A 255 -20.88 -7.18 2.22
N SER A 256 -22.21 -7.13 2.10
CA SER A 256 -22.97 -7.45 0.88
C SER A 256 -23.08 -6.27 -0.10
N CYS A 257 -22.28 -5.21 0.05
CA CYS A 257 -22.33 -4.06 -0.85
C CYS A 257 -21.81 -4.43 -2.26
N ARG A 258 -22.36 -3.80 -3.30
CA ARG A 258 -21.88 -3.97 -4.69
C ARG A 258 -20.40 -3.62 -4.84
N ALA A 259 -19.92 -2.58 -4.14
CA ALA A 259 -18.49 -2.23 -4.13
C ALA A 259 -17.61 -3.39 -3.66
N ASN A 260 -18.06 -4.17 -2.68
CA ASN A 260 -17.33 -5.36 -2.21
C ASN A 260 -17.44 -6.49 -3.23
N TYR A 261 -18.64 -6.75 -3.76
CA TYR A 261 -18.84 -7.78 -4.78
C TYR A 261 -17.95 -7.60 -6.01
N LEU A 262 -17.81 -6.36 -6.50
CA LEU A 262 -16.91 -6.03 -7.62
C LEU A 262 -15.43 -6.17 -7.22
N ASN A 263 -15.04 -5.68 -6.04
CA ASN A 263 -13.65 -5.78 -5.57
C ASN A 263 -13.20 -7.22 -5.27
N GLU A 264 -14.08 -8.08 -4.77
CA GLU A 264 -13.83 -9.51 -4.60
C GLU A 264 -13.53 -10.19 -5.93
N ASN A 265 -14.14 -9.70 -7.01
CA ASN A 265 -13.85 -10.11 -8.38
C ASN A 265 -12.77 -9.23 -9.04
N GLU A 266 -11.96 -8.50 -8.26
CA GLU A 266 -10.81 -7.71 -8.72
C GLU A 266 -11.15 -6.57 -9.69
N VAL A 267 -12.37 -6.05 -9.61
CA VAL A 267 -12.82 -4.85 -10.33
C VAL A 267 -12.78 -3.66 -9.37
N THR A 268 -11.98 -2.65 -9.69
CA THR A 268 -11.91 -1.41 -8.88
C THR A 268 -13.14 -0.56 -9.16
N THR A 269 -13.70 0.02 -8.09
CA THR A 269 -14.89 0.88 -8.15
C THR A 269 -14.61 2.31 -7.73
N ILE A 270 -15.59 3.19 -7.93
CA ILE A 270 -15.59 4.55 -7.38
C ILE A 270 -16.79 4.66 -6.45
N ILE A 271 -16.54 4.98 -5.17
CA ILE A 271 -17.57 5.12 -4.14
C ILE A 271 -17.77 6.58 -3.78
N HIS A 272 -18.93 6.90 -3.21
CA HIS A 272 -19.22 8.23 -2.69
C HIS A 272 -19.29 8.21 -1.15
N GLN A 273 -18.20 8.65 -0.50
CA GLN A 273 -18.11 8.75 0.95
C GLN A 273 -17.24 9.95 1.33
N ASN A 274 -17.87 11.04 1.76
CA ASN A 274 -17.22 12.34 1.95
C ASN A 274 -16.45 12.77 0.69
N GLY A 275 -17.15 12.79 -0.45
CA GLY A 275 -16.56 12.96 -1.78
C GLY A 275 -16.45 11.64 -2.55
N TYR A 276 -16.10 11.73 -3.84
CA TYR A 276 -15.87 10.56 -4.67
C TYR A 276 -14.46 10.02 -4.45
N ARG A 277 -14.33 8.73 -4.18
CA ARG A 277 -13.06 8.05 -3.89
C ARG A 277 -12.88 6.82 -4.76
N LEU A 278 -11.64 6.58 -5.17
CA LEU A 278 -11.26 5.30 -5.78
C LEU A 278 -11.31 4.20 -4.71
N TRP A 279 -11.89 3.05 -5.04
CA TRP A 279 -12.11 1.95 -4.10
C TRP A 279 -11.76 0.60 -4.72
N GLY A 280 -10.55 0.16 -4.45
CA GLY A 280 -9.95 -1.07 -4.98
C GLY A 280 -8.48 -0.86 -5.33
N ASN A 281 -7.64 -1.87 -5.10
CA ASN A 281 -6.19 -1.78 -5.35
C ASN A 281 -5.61 -3.07 -5.95
N ARG A 282 -6.47 -3.99 -6.38
CA ARG A 282 -6.08 -5.24 -7.03
C ARG A 282 -5.91 -5.04 -8.55
N THR A 283 -4.92 -5.73 -9.10
CA THR A 283 -4.65 -5.83 -10.54
C THR A 283 -5.30 -7.08 -11.11
N CYS A 284 -5.32 -7.22 -12.43
CA CYS A 284 -5.81 -8.43 -13.11
C CYS A 284 -4.79 -9.59 -13.10
N SER A 285 -3.97 -9.71 -12.06
CA SER A 285 -2.96 -10.77 -11.93
C SER A 285 -3.60 -12.11 -11.61
N ASN A 286 -3.11 -13.20 -12.21
CA ASN A 286 -3.43 -14.56 -11.78
C ASN A 286 -2.47 -15.07 -10.67
N ASP A 287 -1.35 -14.37 -10.45
CA ASP A 287 -0.39 -14.67 -9.39
C ASP A 287 -0.70 -13.79 -8.16
N PRO A 288 -1.05 -14.38 -7.01
CA PRO A 288 -1.31 -13.66 -5.77
C PRO A 288 -0.15 -12.76 -5.32
N LYS A 289 1.10 -13.10 -5.67
CA LYS A 289 2.28 -12.28 -5.34
C LYS A 289 2.19 -10.87 -5.93
N TRP A 290 1.56 -10.75 -7.11
CA TRP A 290 1.42 -9.50 -7.84
C TRP A 290 -0.02 -8.97 -7.81
N ALA A 291 -0.85 -9.42 -6.86
CA ALA A 291 -2.25 -9.00 -6.77
C ALA A 291 -2.37 -7.49 -6.61
N PHE A 292 -1.55 -6.86 -5.77
CA PHE A 292 -1.66 -5.42 -5.46
C PHE A 292 -0.93 -4.52 -6.46
N LEU A 293 -1.62 -3.48 -6.91
CA LEU A 293 -1.05 -2.44 -7.78
C LEU A 293 0.20 -1.76 -7.19
N PRO A 294 0.21 -1.25 -5.94
CA PRO A 294 1.40 -0.60 -5.37
C PRO A 294 2.62 -1.54 -5.29
N VAL A 295 2.39 -2.84 -5.04
CA VAL A 295 3.47 -3.86 -4.98
C VAL A 295 4.11 -4.03 -6.35
N ARG A 296 3.31 -4.17 -7.41
CA ARG A 296 3.80 -4.27 -8.80
C ARG A 296 4.57 -3.02 -9.21
N ARG A 297 4.02 -1.83 -8.91
CA ARG A 297 4.63 -0.54 -9.27
C ARG A 297 5.95 -0.30 -8.55
N THR A 298 6.03 -0.66 -7.28
CA THR A 298 7.27 -0.58 -6.49
C THR A 298 8.38 -1.43 -7.13
N ALA A 299 8.05 -2.67 -7.51
CA ALA A 299 9.00 -3.55 -8.19
C ALA A 299 9.46 -2.97 -9.55
N ASP A 300 8.53 -2.50 -10.37
CA ASP A 300 8.84 -1.95 -11.68
C ASP A 300 9.75 -0.71 -11.61
N LEU A 301 9.50 0.18 -10.65
CA LEU A 301 10.28 1.41 -10.49
C LEU A 301 11.66 1.14 -9.90
N ILE A 302 11.81 0.21 -8.95
CA ILE A 302 13.12 -0.21 -8.46
C ILE A 302 13.94 -0.77 -9.63
N ASN A 303 13.39 -1.72 -10.38
CA ASN A 303 14.07 -2.34 -11.53
C ASN A 303 14.52 -1.29 -12.56
N ASP A 304 13.65 -0.35 -12.91
CA ASP A 304 13.94 0.68 -13.89
C ASP A 304 15.01 1.67 -13.41
N SER A 305 14.96 2.05 -12.12
CA SER A 305 15.94 2.94 -11.50
C SER A 305 17.34 2.30 -11.50
N LEU A 306 17.42 0.99 -11.22
CA LEU A 306 18.68 0.26 -11.25
C LEU A 306 19.28 0.23 -12.66
N LEU A 307 18.47 -0.04 -13.69
CA LEU A 307 18.95 -0.06 -15.07
C LEU A 307 19.47 1.30 -15.53
N ARG A 308 18.72 2.37 -15.25
CA ARG A 308 19.13 3.74 -15.63
C ARG A 308 20.40 4.19 -14.92
N ALA A 309 20.55 3.84 -13.64
CA ALA A 309 21.67 4.32 -12.84
C ALA A 309 22.99 3.58 -13.10
N HIS A 310 22.96 2.35 -13.62
CA HIS A 310 24.17 1.53 -13.80
C HIS A 310 24.71 1.54 -15.25
N LEU A 311 24.27 2.46 -16.10
CA LEU A 311 24.83 2.60 -17.45
C LEU A 311 26.35 2.87 -17.42
N TRP A 312 26.86 3.56 -16.39
CA TRP A 312 28.31 3.78 -16.20
C TRP A 312 29.11 2.52 -15.91
N ALA A 313 28.44 1.46 -15.43
CA ALA A 313 29.06 0.18 -15.07
C ALA A 313 29.27 -0.71 -16.31
N VAL A 314 28.56 -0.42 -17.40
CA VAL A 314 28.73 -1.09 -18.70
C VAL A 314 30.12 -0.75 -19.26
N ASP A 315 30.78 -1.73 -19.88
CA ASP A 315 32.12 -1.63 -20.50
C ASP A 315 33.29 -1.30 -19.55
N ARG A 316 33.08 -1.33 -18.23
CA ARG A 316 34.17 -1.26 -17.25
C ARG A 316 34.84 -2.62 -17.05
N ASN A 317 36.14 -2.57 -16.74
CA ASN A 317 36.89 -3.78 -16.41
C ASN A 317 36.33 -4.45 -15.15
N ILE A 318 36.00 -5.75 -15.26
CA ILE A 318 35.48 -6.55 -14.14
C ILE A 318 36.63 -6.82 -13.17
N THR A 319 36.70 -5.98 -12.13
CA THR A 319 37.62 -6.11 -10.99
C THR A 319 36.82 -6.39 -9.72
N LYS A 320 37.48 -6.82 -8.64
CA LYS A 320 36.81 -6.97 -7.35
C LYS A 320 36.20 -5.64 -6.87
N THR A 321 36.95 -4.54 -7.04
CA THR A 321 36.47 -3.19 -6.72
C THR A 321 35.24 -2.80 -7.52
N TYR A 322 35.17 -3.16 -8.81
CA TYR A 322 33.98 -2.92 -9.63
C TYR A 322 32.73 -3.62 -9.05
N ILE A 323 32.87 -4.88 -8.61
CA ILE A 323 31.77 -5.63 -7.99
C ILE A 323 31.33 -4.95 -6.69
N ASP A 324 32.27 -4.58 -5.83
CA ASP A 324 32.00 -3.92 -4.56
C ASP A 324 31.34 -2.54 -4.76
N GLU A 325 31.78 -1.74 -5.73
CA GLU A 325 31.20 -0.44 -6.09
C GLU A 325 29.74 -0.56 -6.55
N VAL A 326 29.41 -1.57 -7.36
CA VAL A 326 28.03 -1.81 -7.81
C VAL A 326 27.16 -2.25 -6.63
N ILE A 327 27.64 -3.16 -5.79
CA ILE A 327 26.91 -3.63 -4.61
C ILE A 327 26.63 -2.47 -3.65
N GLU A 328 27.61 -1.60 -3.39
CA GLU A 328 27.46 -0.45 -2.52
C GLU A 328 26.48 0.58 -3.09
N SER A 329 26.56 0.88 -4.39
CA SER A 329 25.63 1.74 -5.11
C SER A 329 24.17 1.27 -4.97
N VAL A 330 23.91 -0.02 -5.23
CA VAL A 330 22.56 -0.60 -5.11
C VAL A 330 22.09 -0.64 -3.66
N ASN A 331 22.93 -1.05 -2.72
CA ASN A 331 22.55 -1.11 -1.30
C ASN A 331 22.28 0.27 -0.70
N SER A 332 23.05 1.29 -1.09
CA SER A 332 22.80 2.68 -0.69
C SER A 332 21.42 3.16 -1.17
N TYR A 333 21.06 2.82 -2.41
CA TYR A 333 19.73 3.11 -2.96
C TYR A 333 18.60 2.41 -2.18
N LEU A 334 18.73 1.10 -1.94
CA LEU A 334 17.73 0.33 -1.19
C LEU A 334 17.62 0.84 0.26
N ALA A 335 18.73 1.25 0.88
CA ALA A 335 18.71 1.88 2.19
C ALA A 335 17.96 3.22 2.18
N SER A 336 18.12 4.04 1.14
CA SER A 336 17.36 5.29 0.97
C SER A 336 15.86 5.04 0.83
N LEU A 337 15.46 4.02 0.06
CA LEU A 337 14.06 3.62 -0.08
C LEU A 337 13.47 3.10 1.23
N LYS A 338 14.27 2.34 2.00
CA LYS A 338 13.88 1.89 3.33
C LYS A 338 13.66 3.06 4.28
N ALA A 339 14.54 4.06 4.27
CA ALA A 339 14.41 5.27 5.09
C ALA A 339 13.14 6.09 4.73
N GLN A 340 12.73 6.08 3.46
CA GLN A 340 11.48 6.70 3.00
C GLN A 340 10.23 5.87 3.29
N GLY A 341 10.37 4.62 3.75
CA GLY A 341 9.26 3.68 3.95
C GLY A 341 8.71 3.06 2.66
N ALA A 342 9.45 3.18 1.54
CA ALA A 342 9.07 2.60 0.25
C ALA A 342 9.23 1.07 0.22
N ILE A 343 10.17 0.55 0.99
CA ILE A 343 10.41 -0.88 1.21
C ILE A 343 10.67 -1.14 2.69
N ILE A 344 10.35 -2.35 3.16
CA ILE A 344 10.60 -2.80 4.55
C ILE A 344 12.07 -3.23 4.69
N SER A 345 12.56 -3.98 3.71
CA SER A 345 13.92 -4.49 3.65
C SER A 345 14.36 -4.64 2.20
N GLY A 346 15.66 -4.54 1.96
CA GLY A 346 16.26 -4.87 0.67
C GLY A 346 17.77 -5.01 0.78
N LYS A 347 18.35 -5.90 -0.03
CA LYS A 347 19.79 -6.19 -0.05
C LYS A 347 20.21 -6.67 -1.43
N CYS A 348 21.34 -6.18 -1.92
CA CYS A 348 22.01 -6.63 -3.12
C CYS A 348 23.33 -7.31 -2.79
N TYR A 349 23.66 -8.37 -3.55
CA TYR A 349 24.91 -9.11 -3.45
C TYR A 349 25.29 -9.71 -4.81
N ALA A 350 26.59 -9.97 -5.03
CA ALA A 350 27.04 -10.72 -6.21
C ALA A 350 26.96 -12.22 -5.94
N THR A 351 26.33 -12.96 -6.84
CA THR A 351 26.05 -14.40 -6.67
C THR A 351 27.29 -15.21 -7.01
N PRO A 352 27.97 -15.85 -6.03
CA PRO A 352 29.24 -16.52 -6.30
C PRO A 352 29.10 -17.69 -7.28
N GLU A 353 27.95 -18.36 -7.25
CA GLU A 353 27.65 -19.52 -8.09
C GLU A 353 27.53 -19.17 -9.58
N LEU A 354 26.99 -17.99 -9.89
CA LEU A 354 26.84 -17.52 -11.27
C LEU A 354 28.09 -16.77 -11.77
N ASN A 355 28.85 -16.15 -10.88
CA ASN A 355 30.09 -15.44 -11.21
C ASN A 355 31.29 -16.38 -11.30
N THR A 356 31.18 -17.42 -12.13
CA THR A 356 32.29 -18.33 -12.43
C THR A 356 33.38 -17.64 -13.26
N PRO A 357 34.64 -18.12 -13.22
CA PRO A 357 35.72 -17.56 -14.03
C PRO A 357 35.40 -17.54 -15.54
N ALA A 358 34.66 -18.52 -16.05
CA ALA A 358 34.24 -18.58 -17.45
C ALA A 358 33.24 -17.47 -17.82
N ASN A 359 32.27 -17.17 -16.93
CA ASN A 359 31.33 -16.08 -17.13
C ASN A 359 32.03 -14.72 -17.06
N ILE A 360 32.93 -14.53 -16.09
CA ILE A 360 33.72 -13.29 -15.96
C ILE A 360 34.61 -13.09 -17.19
N ALA A 361 35.28 -14.14 -17.68
CA ALA A 361 36.08 -14.09 -18.91
C ALA A 361 35.23 -13.77 -20.15
N SER A 362 33.95 -14.12 -20.14
CA SER A 362 32.97 -13.77 -21.17
C SER A 362 32.35 -12.37 -20.97
N GLY A 363 32.85 -11.58 -20.02
CA GLY A 363 32.34 -10.24 -19.70
C GLY A 363 31.00 -10.23 -18.96
N LYS A 364 30.55 -11.37 -18.41
CA LYS A 364 29.27 -11.51 -17.71
C LYS A 364 29.49 -11.47 -16.21
N VAL A 365 28.73 -10.61 -15.53
CA VAL A 365 28.66 -10.56 -14.07
C VAL A 365 27.19 -10.57 -13.64
N TYR A 366 26.89 -11.23 -12.53
CA TYR A 366 25.55 -11.42 -12.01
C TYR A 366 25.44 -10.82 -10.61
N PHE A 367 24.40 -10.00 -10.42
CA PHE A 367 24.03 -9.43 -9.13
C PHE A 367 22.59 -9.84 -8.83
N ASP A 368 22.38 -10.40 -7.65
CA ASP A 368 21.05 -10.66 -7.13
C ASP A 368 20.70 -9.55 -6.14
N PHE A 369 19.42 -9.19 -6.12
CA PHE A 369 18.89 -8.29 -5.11
C PHE A 369 17.51 -8.74 -4.67
N GLU A 370 17.27 -8.57 -3.38
CA GLU A 370 16.01 -8.89 -2.73
C GLU A 370 15.41 -7.59 -2.20
N PHE A 371 14.08 -7.49 -2.22
CA PHE A 371 13.34 -6.40 -1.58
C PHE A 371 11.97 -6.88 -1.12
N THR A 372 11.45 -6.23 -0.08
CA THR A 372 10.10 -6.48 0.46
C THR A 372 9.29 -5.18 0.41
N PRO A 373 8.33 -5.05 -0.51
CA PRO A 373 7.44 -3.91 -0.55
C PRO A 373 6.39 -3.98 0.57
N PRO A 374 5.88 -2.83 1.06
CA PRO A 374 4.76 -2.81 1.99
C PRO A 374 3.47 -3.26 1.27
N TYR A 375 2.71 -4.13 1.92
CA TYR A 375 1.39 -4.55 1.45
C TYR A 375 0.32 -3.61 2.01
N PRO A 376 -0.65 -3.16 1.20
CA PRO A 376 -1.73 -2.32 1.68
C PRO A 376 -2.67 -3.09 2.61
N ALA A 377 -3.12 -2.45 3.70
CA ALA A 377 -4.14 -3.00 4.58
C ALA A 377 -5.52 -2.92 3.91
N GLU A 378 -5.86 -3.94 3.13
CA GLU A 378 -7.13 -4.01 2.37
C GLU A 378 -8.35 -4.23 3.28
N GLN A 379 -8.20 -5.02 4.34
CA GLN A 379 -9.27 -5.28 5.32
C GLN A 379 -8.76 -5.05 6.75
N ILE A 380 -9.51 -4.24 7.50
CA ILE A 380 -9.25 -3.98 8.92
C ILE A 380 -10.45 -4.47 9.72
N THR A 381 -10.24 -5.48 10.58
CA THR A 381 -11.30 -6.08 11.38
C THR A 381 -11.12 -5.70 12.85
N PHE A 382 -12.02 -4.85 13.37
CA PHE A 382 -12.10 -4.55 14.79
C PHE A 382 -13.04 -5.55 15.47
N ARG A 383 -12.59 -6.20 16.55
CA ARG A 383 -13.40 -7.14 17.33
C ARG A 383 -13.68 -6.54 18.71
N GLY A 384 -14.95 -6.37 19.04
CA GLY A 384 -15.41 -5.90 20.36
C GLY A 384 -15.86 -7.07 21.24
N TYR A 385 -15.38 -7.12 22.48
CA TYR A 385 -15.71 -8.17 23.46
C TYR A 385 -16.61 -7.63 24.60
N ALA A 386 -17.53 -6.72 24.29
CA ALA A 386 -18.42 -6.12 25.29
C ALA A 386 -19.46 -7.16 25.81
N GLY A 387 -19.60 -7.28 27.13
CA GLY A 387 -20.66 -8.07 27.78
C GLY A 387 -20.42 -9.58 27.89
N LYS A 388 -19.19 -10.07 27.63
CA LYS A 388 -18.86 -11.51 27.67
C LYS A 388 -18.41 -12.04 29.05
N ILE A 389 -18.25 -11.17 30.05
CA ILE A 389 -17.76 -11.51 31.39
C ILE A 389 -18.90 -11.34 32.39
N ASP A 390 -19.24 -12.42 33.09
CA ASP A 390 -20.32 -12.44 34.09
C ASP A 390 -19.82 -11.96 35.46
N GLU A 391 -18.60 -12.33 35.84
CA GLU A 391 -18.00 -11.98 37.13
C GLU A 391 -16.49 -11.73 37.00
N VAL A 392 -15.98 -10.75 37.76
CA VAL A 392 -14.55 -10.47 37.85
C VAL A 392 -14.14 -10.34 39.31
N THR A 393 -13.13 -11.14 39.69
CA THR A 393 -12.41 -11.00 40.96
C THR A 393 -11.11 -10.25 40.70
N LEU A 394 -10.98 -9.05 41.27
CA LEU A 394 -9.78 -8.24 41.14
C LEU A 394 -8.62 -8.79 41.98
N PRO A 395 -7.35 -8.50 41.61
CA PRO A 395 -6.20 -8.92 42.39
C PRO A 395 -6.24 -8.43 43.83
N LYS A 396 -5.96 -9.34 44.77
CA LYS A 396 -5.71 -8.96 46.16
C LYS A 396 -4.35 -8.27 46.27
N LEU A 397 -4.35 -7.05 46.80
CA LEU A 397 -3.13 -6.28 47.03
C LEU A 397 -2.61 -6.58 48.45
N THR A 398 -1.78 -7.62 48.58
CA THR A 398 -1.20 -8.04 49.86
C THR A 398 0.31 -7.77 49.88
N ILE A 399 0.79 -7.19 50.99
CA ILE A 399 2.21 -7.05 51.28
C ILE A 399 2.67 -8.27 52.06
N LYS A 400 3.71 -8.96 51.60
CA LYS A 400 4.33 -10.06 52.34
C LYS A 400 5.16 -9.48 53.48
N THR A 401 4.94 -9.96 54.70
CA THR A 401 5.72 -9.51 55.87
C THR A 401 6.44 -10.67 56.53
N GLU A 402 7.65 -10.43 57.05
CA GLU A 402 8.39 -11.38 57.90
C GLU A 402 8.49 -10.84 59.33
N GLU A 403 8.29 -11.70 60.32
CA GLU A 403 8.41 -11.33 61.73
C GLU A 403 9.88 -11.21 62.12
N TYR A 404 10.30 -9.99 62.47
CA TYR A 404 11.65 -9.70 62.89
C TYR A 404 11.69 -9.31 64.37
N ARG A 405 12.68 -9.86 65.08
CA ARG A 405 12.93 -9.55 66.49
C ARG A 405 14.45 -9.45 66.73
N ALA A 406 14.93 -8.25 67.04
CA ALA A 406 16.33 -8.04 67.43
C ALA A 406 16.53 -8.19 68.95
N GLY A 407 17.78 -8.31 69.38
CA GLY A 407 18.13 -8.34 70.81
C GLY A 407 17.68 -7.07 71.52
N GLY A 408 16.75 -7.19 72.47
CA GLY A 408 16.19 -6.08 73.25
C GLY A 408 14.74 -5.68 72.92
N MET A 409 14.08 -6.34 71.96
CA MET A 409 12.66 -6.08 71.63
C MET A 409 11.71 -7.06 72.33
N ASP A 410 10.62 -6.55 72.92
CA ASP A 410 9.64 -7.37 73.66
C ASP A 410 8.53 -7.97 72.77
N ILE A 411 8.21 -7.34 71.63
CA ILE A 411 7.21 -7.80 70.66
C ILE A 411 7.84 -7.82 69.26
N PRO A 412 7.64 -8.89 68.45
CA PRO A 412 8.12 -8.93 67.06
C PRO A 412 7.40 -7.87 66.20
N ILE A 413 8.12 -7.30 65.24
CA ILE A 413 7.58 -6.37 64.25
C ILE A 413 7.59 -7.02 62.87
N SER A 414 6.56 -6.74 62.06
CA SER A 414 6.43 -7.23 60.69
C SER A 414 7.21 -6.33 59.74
N ILE A 415 8.28 -6.86 59.12
CA ILE A 415 9.05 -6.16 58.09
C ILE A 415 8.47 -6.47 56.71
N ASP A 416 8.24 -5.44 55.89
CA ASP A 416 7.78 -5.55 54.50
C ASP A 416 8.85 -6.21 53.61
N MET A 417 8.50 -7.35 53.00
CA MET A 417 9.33 -8.16 52.10
C MET A 417 8.90 -8.03 50.63
N GLY A 418 8.06 -7.05 50.30
CA GLY A 418 7.51 -6.81 48.97
C GLY A 418 6.10 -7.35 48.78
N MET A 419 5.53 -7.12 47.59
CA MET A 419 4.16 -7.51 47.28
C MET A 419 4.04 -8.98 46.84
N GLU A 420 2.90 -9.60 47.13
CA GLU A 420 2.55 -10.92 46.61
C GLU A 420 2.19 -10.86 45.10
N LYS A 421 2.15 -12.03 44.46
CA LYS A 421 1.73 -12.17 43.05
C LYS A 421 0.32 -11.60 42.84
N LEU A 422 0.16 -10.80 41.79
CA LEU A 422 -1.16 -10.26 41.43
C LEU A 422 -1.91 -11.29 40.57
N GLU A 423 -3.00 -11.82 41.09
CA GLU A 423 -3.87 -12.77 40.37
C GLU A 423 -5.30 -12.25 40.28
N ALA A 424 -5.81 -12.08 39.06
CA ALA A 424 -7.21 -11.74 38.80
C ALA A 424 -7.94 -12.99 38.28
N GLU A 425 -9.23 -13.14 38.63
CA GLU A 425 -10.07 -14.21 38.10
C GLU A 425 -11.22 -13.63 37.28
N PHE A 426 -11.53 -14.27 36.16
CA PHE A 426 -12.58 -13.90 35.23
C PHE A 426 -13.51 -15.07 35.00
N THR A 427 -14.81 -14.88 35.18
CA THR A 427 -15.82 -15.90 34.86
C THR A 427 -16.56 -15.47 33.59
N PHE A 428 -16.44 -16.29 32.55
CA PHE A 428 -17.11 -16.10 31.26
C PHE A 428 -18.38 -16.93 31.20
N ALA A 429 -19.44 -16.36 30.62
CA ALA A 429 -20.76 -16.97 30.47
C ALA A 429 -20.80 -18.14 29.48
N GLU A 430 -19.78 -18.25 28.62
CA GLU A 430 -19.70 -19.18 27.49
C GLU A 430 -18.25 -19.62 27.24
N TYR A 431 -18.07 -20.79 26.63
CA TYR A 431 -16.76 -21.23 26.13
C TYR A 431 -16.47 -20.60 24.77
N ASP A 432 -15.69 -19.52 24.76
CA ASP A 432 -15.17 -18.95 23.52
C ASP A 432 -13.89 -19.68 23.08
N SER A 433 -13.91 -20.28 21.89
CA SER A 433 -12.77 -21.01 21.31
C SER A 433 -11.50 -20.16 21.18
N GLU A 434 -11.63 -18.84 21.13
CA GLU A 434 -10.51 -17.92 21.04
C GLU A 434 -9.81 -17.69 22.39
N LEU A 435 -10.53 -17.78 23.52
CA LEU A 435 -9.92 -17.67 24.86
C LEU A 435 -8.90 -18.79 25.08
N PHE A 436 -9.20 -20.01 24.61
CA PHE A 436 -8.27 -21.14 24.70
C PHE A 436 -6.96 -20.92 23.92
N ARG A 437 -6.98 -20.12 22.84
CA ARG A 437 -5.77 -19.78 22.08
C ARG A 437 -4.85 -18.80 22.81
N LEU A 438 -5.37 -18.10 23.82
CA LEU A 438 -4.62 -17.14 24.65
C LEU A 438 -3.99 -17.80 25.89
N PHE A 439 -4.22 -19.09 26.11
CA PHE A 439 -3.61 -19.85 27.21
C PHE A 439 -2.13 -20.16 26.92
N GLY A 440 -1.25 -19.86 27.89
CA GLY A 440 0.14 -20.35 27.88
C GLY A 440 1.03 -19.78 26.77
N LEU A 441 0.85 -18.52 26.36
CA LEU A 441 1.71 -17.87 25.35
C LEU A 441 3.18 -17.81 25.81
N ILE A 442 4.08 -18.49 25.08
CA ILE A 442 5.51 -18.69 25.47
C ILE A 442 6.42 -17.48 25.13
N ASN A 443 5.94 -16.49 24.37
CA ASN A 443 6.78 -15.40 23.82
C ASN A 443 6.62 -14.03 24.49
N GLY A 444 6.28 -13.96 25.79
CA GLY A 444 6.17 -12.67 26.49
C GLY A 444 5.02 -11.78 26.02
N ASN A 445 4.13 -12.28 25.17
CA ASN A 445 2.88 -11.61 24.80
C ASN A 445 1.96 -11.59 26.01
N SER A 446 1.88 -10.42 26.66
CA SER A 446 0.95 -10.15 27.72
C SER A 446 -0.41 -9.76 27.16
N VAL A 447 -1.48 -10.28 27.78
CA VAL A 447 -2.84 -9.87 27.45
C VAL A 447 -3.13 -8.59 28.22
N ALA A 448 -3.41 -7.51 27.50
CA ALA A 448 -3.89 -6.26 28.06
C ALA A 448 -5.43 -6.32 28.18
N LEU A 449 -5.93 -6.20 29.40
CA LEU A 449 -7.36 -6.20 29.73
C LEU A 449 -7.74 -4.85 30.32
N THR A 450 -8.80 -4.24 29.78
CA THR A 450 -9.41 -3.03 30.34
C THR A 450 -10.82 -3.36 30.78
N LEU A 451 -11.06 -3.28 32.08
CA LEU A 451 -12.37 -3.49 32.69
C LEU A 451 -12.98 -2.14 33.02
N ARG A 452 -14.28 -2.00 32.76
CA ARG A 452 -15.04 -0.80 33.09
C ARG A 452 -16.26 -1.21 33.91
N GLY A 453 -16.38 -0.65 35.10
CA GLY A 453 -17.53 -0.82 35.99
C GLY A 453 -18.13 0.52 36.36
N GLY A 454 -19.37 0.52 36.83
CA GLY A 454 -20.01 1.70 37.45
C GLY A 454 -20.23 1.42 38.93
N MET A 455 -19.84 2.35 39.79
CA MET A 455 -20.17 2.33 41.22
C MET A 455 -21.17 3.45 41.51
N GLN A 456 -22.21 3.14 42.28
CA GLN A 456 -23.17 4.12 42.78
C GLN A 456 -23.22 4.02 44.29
N GLY A 457 -22.99 5.13 44.98
CA GLY A 457 -23.15 5.21 46.44
C GLY A 457 -24.62 5.12 46.82
N SER A 458 -24.92 4.43 47.93
CA SER A 458 -26.31 4.35 48.44
C SER A 458 -26.74 5.75 48.92
N GLY A 459 -27.50 6.47 48.09
CA GLY A 459 -28.00 7.82 48.35
C GLY A 459 -27.52 8.92 47.40
N SER A 460 -26.62 8.64 46.43
CA SER A 460 -26.21 9.59 45.39
C SER A 460 -26.77 9.21 44.02
N ASN A 461 -27.23 10.20 43.25
CA ASN A 461 -27.63 10.01 41.84
C ASN A 461 -26.42 9.99 40.88
N ASP A 462 -25.22 10.27 41.38
CA ASP A 462 -24.00 10.26 40.58
C ASP A 462 -23.43 8.84 40.49
N ILE A 463 -23.16 8.40 39.25
CA ILE A 463 -22.51 7.14 38.93
C ILE A 463 -21.03 7.44 38.70
N GLU A 464 -20.16 6.86 39.52
CA GLU A 464 -18.72 6.96 39.33
C GLU A 464 -18.22 5.83 38.44
N GLY A 465 -17.50 6.19 37.37
CA GLY A 465 -16.85 5.23 36.50
C GLY A 465 -15.59 4.65 37.14
N VAL A 466 -15.51 3.32 37.19
CA VAL A 466 -14.32 2.57 37.59
C VAL A 466 -13.66 2.00 36.35
N ILE A 467 -12.38 2.29 36.16
CA ILE A 467 -11.56 1.77 35.06
C ILE A 467 -10.40 1.00 35.67
N ILE A 468 -10.24 -0.25 35.25
CA ILE A 468 -9.15 -1.11 35.70
C ILE A 468 -8.38 -1.57 34.48
N ASN A 469 -7.08 -1.33 34.47
CA ASN A 469 -6.18 -1.81 33.43
C ASN A 469 -5.27 -2.87 34.01
N LEU A 470 -5.27 -4.04 33.39
CA LEU A 470 -4.50 -5.21 33.76
C LEU A 470 -3.63 -5.62 32.58
N ARG A 471 -2.36 -5.97 32.82
CA ARG A 471 -1.56 -6.72 31.84
C ARG A 471 -0.96 -7.95 32.50
N GLY A 472 -1.14 -9.10 31.87
CA GLY A 472 -0.81 -10.38 32.48
C GLY A 472 -0.80 -11.55 31.51
N ILE A 473 -0.60 -12.74 32.05
CA ILE A 473 -0.66 -14.02 31.32
C ILE A 473 -1.80 -14.84 31.91
N PHE A 474 -2.61 -15.47 31.05
CA PHE A 474 -3.58 -16.46 31.53
C PHE A 474 -2.84 -17.68 32.07
N ARG A 475 -2.92 -17.89 33.38
CA ARG A 475 -2.25 -18.95 34.13
C ARG A 475 -3.05 -20.24 34.17
N GLU A 476 -4.38 -20.13 34.24
CA GLU A 476 -5.25 -21.28 34.47
C GLU A 476 -6.61 -21.08 33.77
N PHE A 477 -7.15 -22.17 33.23
CA PHE A 477 -8.49 -22.27 32.67
C PHE A 477 -9.20 -23.42 33.40
N ASP A 478 -10.18 -23.06 34.22
CA ASP A 478 -11.07 -23.99 34.90
C ASP A 478 -12.39 -24.11 34.11
N PHE A 479 -12.61 -25.30 33.58
CA PHE A 479 -13.75 -25.62 32.74
C PHE A 479 -15.03 -25.90 33.54
N GLY A 480 -15.02 -25.80 34.88
CA GLY A 480 -16.21 -26.01 35.70
C GLY A 480 -16.85 -27.39 35.51
N SER A 481 -18.13 -27.51 35.87
CA SER A 481 -18.92 -28.75 35.73
C SER A 481 -20.06 -28.59 34.73
N TRP A 482 -20.21 -29.53 33.78
CA TRP A 482 -21.31 -29.49 32.80
C TRP A 482 -22.52 -30.25 33.33
N LYS A 483 -23.62 -29.55 33.57
CA LYS A 483 -24.89 -30.14 34.02
C LYS A 483 -26.04 -29.76 33.07
N PRO A 484 -26.99 -30.66 32.80
CA PRO A 484 -28.20 -30.32 32.05
C PRO A 484 -28.95 -29.14 32.69
N ALA A 485 -29.39 -28.17 31.88
CA ALA A 485 -30.15 -26.98 32.29
C ALA A 485 -29.40 -25.92 33.14
N GLU A 486 -28.07 -26.02 33.31
CA GLU A 486 -27.23 -24.96 33.88
C GLU A 486 -26.36 -24.31 32.79
N LYS A 487 -26.07 -23.00 32.90
CA LYS A 487 -25.12 -22.32 32.01
C LYS A 487 -23.73 -22.87 32.27
N ALA A 488 -23.01 -23.22 31.22
CA ALA A 488 -21.65 -23.73 31.34
C ALA A 488 -20.66 -22.56 31.35
N THR A 489 -20.07 -22.29 32.52
CA THR A 489 -19.18 -21.16 32.75
C THR A 489 -17.71 -21.56 32.60
N LEU A 490 -16.88 -20.68 32.06
CA LEU A 490 -15.43 -20.84 32.01
C LEU A 490 -14.78 -19.85 32.99
N LYS A 491 -14.01 -20.35 33.96
CA LYS A 491 -13.26 -19.51 34.89
C LYS A 491 -11.80 -19.45 34.46
N CYS A 492 -11.26 -18.25 34.28
CA CYS A 492 -9.89 -18.03 33.85
C CYS A 492 -9.12 -17.22 34.91
N THR A 493 -7.91 -17.65 35.25
CA THR A 493 -7.03 -16.94 36.17
C THR A 493 -5.91 -16.24 35.40
N VAL A 494 -5.74 -14.94 35.61
CA VAL A 494 -4.68 -14.12 35.00
C VAL A 494 -3.65 -13.74 36.06
N ALA A 495 -2.40 -14.12 35.84
CA ALA A 495 -1.27 -13.61 36.60
C ALA A 495 -0.82 -12.28 36.01
N ALA A 496 -1.10 -11.18 36.69
CA ALA A 496 -0.80 -9.82 36.24
C ALA A 496 0.59 -9.35 36.68
N HIS A 497 1.28 -8.62 35.81
CA HIS A 497 2.52 -7.88 36.13
C HIS A 497 2.30 -6.36 36.08
N TYR A 498 1.16 -5.89 35.56
CA TYR A 498 0.74 -4.50 35.61
C TYR A 498 -0.72 -4.39 36.05
N TYR A 499 -1.01 -3.47 36.98
CA TYR A 499 -2.34 -3.17 37.49
C TYR A 499 -2.51 -1.66 37.71
N LYS A 500 -3.58 -1.08 37.17
CA LYS A 500 -3.96 0.30 37.40
C LYS A 500 -5.45 0.44 37.68
N LEU A 501 -5.80 1.11 38.77
CA LEU A 501 -7.16 1.39 39.20
C LEU A 501 -7.44 2.90 39.16
N THR A 502 -8.49 3.28 38.44
CA THR A 502 -8.97 4.65 38.31
C THR A 502 -10.45 4.70 38.69
N ILE A 503 -10.83 5.58 39.61
CA ILE A 503 -12.23 5.79 40.03
C ILE A 503 -12.57 7.27 39.85
N GLY A 504 -13.67 7.57 39.16
CA GLY A 504 -14.12 8.96 38.95
C GLY A 504 -13.11 9.83 38.19
N GLY A 505 -12.20 9.23 37.42
CA GLY A 505 -11.11 9.92 36.71
C GLY A 505 -9.82 10.11 37.53
N ASN A 506 -9.81 9.75 38.82
CA ASN A 506 -8.62 9.84 39.67
C ASN A 506 -7.84 8.52 39.68
N GLU A 507 -6.53 8.59 39.44
CA GLU A 507 -5.64 7.44 39.52
C GLU A 507 -5.29 7.13 40.98
N LEU A 508 -5.88 6.06 41.51
CA LEU A 508 -5.72 5.71 42.92
C LEU A 508 -4.53 4.76 43.12
N ILE A 509 -4.35 3.79 42.22
CA ILE A 509 -3.32 2.76 42.34
C ILE A 509 -2.73 2.48 40.97
N GLU A 510 -1.40 2.50 40.87
CA GLU A 510 -0.62 2.03 39.72
C GLU A 510 0.52 1.15 40.22
N ILE A 511 0.54 -0.11 39.78
CA ILE A 511 1.56 -1.09 40.11
C ILE A 511 2.11 -1.67 38.80
N ASP A 512 3.42 -1.53 38.61
CA ASP A 512 4.16 -2.14 37.51
C ASP A 512 5.32 -2.95 38.10
N ALA A 513 5.18 -4.27 38.10
CA ALA A 513 6.17 -5.17 38.67
C ALA A 513 7.46 -5.25 37.83
N VAL A 514 7.38 -4.97 36.51
CA VAL A 514 8.55 -5.03 35.61
C VAL A 514 9.38 -3.77 35.73
N ASN A 515 8.72 -2.61 35.81
CA ASN A 515 9.38 -1.32 35.97
C ASN A 515 9.55 -0.89 37.43
N THR A 516 9.21 -1.77 38.39
CA THR A 516 9.30 -1.52 39.85
C THR A 516 8.54 -0.28 40.34
N ILE A 517 7.41 0.07 39.71
CA ILE A 517 6.60 1.23 40.09
C ILE A 517 5.49 0.79 41.05
N ARG A 518 5.35 1.50 42.17
CA ARG A 518 4.22 1.35 43.11
C ARG A 518 3.72 2.72 43.54
N LYS A 519 2.76 3.26 42.79
CA LYS A 519 2.12 4.55 43.12
C LYS A 519 0.78 4.31 43.80
N ILE A 520 0.60 4.99 44.94
CA ILE A 520 -0.65 5.02 45.69
C ILE A 520 -1.03 6.50 45.82
N ASN A 521 -2.21 6.88 45.33
CA ASN A 521 -2.70 8.25 45.29
C ASN A 521 -1.68 9.25 44.69
N GLY A 522 -0.99 8.85 43.62
CA GLY A 522 0.00 9.68 42.93
C GLY A 522 1.38 9.75 43.59
N VAL A 523 1.60 9.14 44.76
CA VAL A 523 2.92 9.10 45.42
C VAL A 523 3.61 7.76 45.16
N ASP A 524 4.78 7.80 44.54
CA ASP A 524 5.60 6.61 44.25
C ASP A 524 6.37 6.16 45.50
N GLN A 525 6.04 4.97 45.98
CA GLN A 525 6.63 4.38 47.19
C GLN A 525 8.00 3.74 46.92
N MET A 526 8.40 3.55 45.65
CA MET A 526 9.65 2.90 45.25
C MET A 526 10.72 3.89 44.78
N ALA A 527 10.36 5.17 44.60
CA ALA A 527 11.25 6.19 44.02
C ALA A 527 12.56 6.42 44.81
N LEU A 528 12.52 6.36 46.15
CA LEU A 528 13.72 6.49 46.97
C LEU A 528 14.64 5.25 46.88
N LEU A 529 14.06 4.06 46.75
CA LEU A 529 14.80 2.80 46.60
C LEU A 529 15.47 2.74 45.21
N GLN A 530 14.77 3.16 44.17
CA GLN A 530 15.29 3.29 42.80
C GLN A 530 16.46 4.28 42.72
N ALA A 531 16.31 5.45 43.34
CA ALA A 531 17.37 6.47 43.40
C ALA A 531 18.67 5.97 44.08
N VAL A 532 18.55 5.05 45.05
CA VAL A 532 19.71 4.44 45.74
C VAL A 532 20.32 3.28 44.92
N LEU A 533 19.50 2.54 44.16
CA LEU A 533 19.94 1.44 43.31
C LEU A 533 20.47 1.89 41.94
N GLY A 534 20.26 3.16 41.56
CA GLY A 534 20.77 3.77 40.34
C GLY A 534 20.04 3.33 39.07
N ILE A 535 18.75 2.95 39.19
CA ILE A 535 17.88 2.54 38.08
C ILE A 535 16.75 3.56 37.93
#